data_AF-A0A0L0D672-F1
#
_entry.id   AF-A0A0L0D672-F1
#
_cell.length_a   1.000
_cell.length_b   1.000
_cell.length_c   1.000
_cell.angle_alpha   90.00
_cell.angle_beta   90.00
_cell.angle_gamma   90.00
#
_symmetry.space_group_name_H-M   'P 1'
#
loop_
_entity.id
_entity.type
_entity.pdbx_description
1 polymer ?
#
loop_
_entity_poly.entity_id
_entity_poly.type
_entity_poly.pdbx_seq_one_letter_code
_entity_poly.pdbx_strand_id
1 'polypeptide(L)'
;MSSKEDELVDLQKRFSLLQGDLKAYVEAAMWTQSHNSETIKALRAENKKLRDDLGRVRNLEDNYSMTQSLKEEVKRADKAQAALRKRHDLKHAEADRMDSRLESLKDRLEVMSREAARALNHDSSESQAIRRLENRLDKAMIKYNEAMSIRKTYEQIKQRLEEERLGFDNQLAAIERTLETKEQDLGELIMMQRDAVHARDVAKSELERFESMIEAERAAKEREKQDKVELVNAKEEKMAALERRQRQIELEAASSDSESENADQAAADARLLEEQERKIATYEDAFRQIKEATGVADVNEVIKKFLTQEATHKSLEASKKQAEARLDELRHEKTKLASLYEELRFAGTGDRGTAESVAEFEANLAESTAKMERNRTKFNLIADALLEAKSGVGHLADMLAEYKFPTIAKTPPMADDTVVETLAIAEAKVLKLLDAVEDGDMVMDADDDIRALETKLASRQEAQLPPDNLRVAIALDDESDLSEASDDADARDDVMDDEFVPTRESMRRMADRHFMEAQRRQRRQRRR
;
A
#
# COMPACT_ATOMS: atom_id res chain seq x y z
N MET A 1 -5.42 -178.41 -126.38
CA MET A 1 -6.16 -177.29 -127.01
C MET A 1 -6.51 -176.29 -125.91
N SER A 2 -6.38 -174.99 -126.21
CA SER A 2 -6.50 -173.80 -125.33
C SER A 2 -5.22 -173.40 -124.57
N SER A 3 -4.41 -172.53 -125.18
CA SER A 3 -3.06 -172.11 -124.71
C SER A 3 -2.73 -170.66 -125.08
N LYS A 4 -3.71 -169.78 -125.34
CA LYS A 4 -3.44 -168.39 -125.75
C LYS A 4 -4.36 -167.30 -125.19
N GLU A 5 -5.53 -167.63 -124.63
CA GLU A 5 -6.43 -166.63 -124.03
C GLU A 5 -6.03 -166.24 -122.61
N ASP A 6 -5.51 -167.19 -121.82
CA ASP A 6 -5.10 -166.92 -120.43
C ASP A 6 -3.87 -166.00 -120.33
N GLU A 7 -2.93 -166.08 -121.28
CA GLU A 7 -1.75 -165.20 -121.31
C GLU A 7 -2.10 -163.73 -121.65
N LEU A 8 -3.19 -163.48 -122.39
CA LEU A 8 -3.60 -162.13 -122.79
C LEU A 8 -4.32 -161.39 -121.66
N VAL A 9 -5.11 -162.12 -120.85
CA VAL A 9 -5.80 -161.58 -119.67
C VAL A 9 -4.80 -161.18 -118.58
N ASP A 10 -3.73 -161.96 -118.38
CA ASP A 10 -2.70 -161.64 -117.40
C ASP A 10 -1.86 -160.41 -117.80
N LEU A 11 -1.63 -160.20 -119.09
CA LEU A 11 -0.93 -159.01 -119.57
C LEU A 11 -1.77 -157.72 -119.40
N GLN A 12 -3.09 -157.79 -119.62
CA GLN A 12 -3.99 -156.66 -119.37
C GLN A 12 -4.07 -156.29 -117.88
N LYS A 13 -4.08 -157.27 -116.97
CA LYS A 13 -4.04 -157.01 -115.52
C LYS A 13 -2.76 -156.30 -115.09
N ARG A 14 -1.61 -156.68 -115.65
CA ARG A 14 -0.31 -156.02 -115.36
C ARG A 14 -0.28 -154.57 -115.83
N PHE A 15 -0.85 -154.26 -116.98
CA PHE A 15 -0.88 -152.87 -117.48
C PHE A 15 -1.79 -151.96 -116.65
N SER A 16 -2.94 -152.49 -116.20
CA SER A 16 -3.85 -151.79 -115.28
C SER A 16 -3.18 -151.45 -113.94
N LEU A 17 -2.41 -152.39 -113.38
CA LEU A 17 -1.65 -152.17 -112.15
C LEU A 17 -0.60 -151.08 -112.30
N LEU A 18 0.15 -151.07 -113.40
CA LEU A 18 1.18 -150.05 -113.67
C LEU A 18 0.58 -148.65 -113.85
N GLN A 19 -0.61 -148.53 -114.45
CA GLN A 19 -1.33 -147.26 -114.53
C GLN A 19 -1.82 -146.78 -113.16
N GLY A 20 -2.21 -147.70 -112.28
CA GLY A 20 -2.54 -147.42 -110.88
C GLY A 20 -1.34 -146.87 -110.11
N ASP A 21 -0.18 -147.51 -110.24
CA ASP A 21 1.06 -147.09 -109.55
C ASP A 21 1.56 -145.73 -110.05
N LEU A 22 1.52 -145.46 -111.36
CA LEU A 22 1.91 -144.15 -111.91
C LEU A 22 0.99 -143.03 -111.41
N LYS A 23 -0.31 -143.29 -111.32
CA LYS A 23 -1.29 -142.33 -110.80
C LYS A 23 -1.06 -142.04 -109.31
N ALA A 24 -0.83 -143.07 -108.50
CA ALA A 24 -0.52 -142.93 -107.08
C ALA A 24 0.77 -142.11 -106.86
N TYR A 25 1.80 -142.32 -107.70
CA TYR A 25 3.06 -141.58 -107.58
C TYR A 25 2.90 -140.08 -107.91
N VAL A 26 2.14 -139.76 -108.96
CA VAL A 26 1.86 -138.36 -109.33
C VAL A 26 1.00 -137.68 -108.26
N GLU A 27 -0.02 -138.36 -107.72
CA GLU A 27 -0.86 -137.83 -106.65
C GLU A 27 -0.05 -137.58 -105.36
N ALA A 28 0.87 -138.48 -105.00
CA ALA A 28 1.77 -138.29 -103.86
C ALA A 28 2.74 -137.10 -104.07
N ALA A 29 3.26 -136.92 -105.28
CA ALA A 29 4.12 -135.78 -105.62
C ALA A 29 3.36 -134.44 -105.56
N MET A 30 2.12 -134.39 -106.06
CA MET A 30 1.28 -133.19 -105.97
C MET A 30 0.90 -132.87 -104.52
N TRP A 31 0.58 -133.89 -103.71
CA TRP A 31 0.28 -133.71 -102.29
C TRP A 31 1.47 -133.15 -101.50
N THR A 32 2.67 -133.72 -101.70
CA THR A 32 3.89 -133.24 -101.04
C THR A 32 4.25 -131.81 -101.46
N GLN A 33 4.08 -131.45 -102.74
CA GLN A 33 4.31 -130.07 -103.19
C GLN A 33 3.31 -129.09 -102.56
N SER A 34 2.03 -129.46 -102.47
CA SER A 34 1.02 -128.63 -101.80
C SER A 34 1.32 -128.45 -100.32
N HIS A 35 1.67 -129.54 -99.62
CA HIS A 35 2.01 -129.52 -98.20
C HIS A 35 3.26 -128.66 -97.91
N ASN A 36 4.28 -128.75 -98.77
CA ASN A 36 5.48 -127.92 -98.67
C ASN A 36 5.18 -126.43 -98.93
N SER A 37 4.23 -126.11 -99.82
CA SER A 37 3.80 -124.73 -100.06
C SER A 37 3.05 -124.12 -98.86
N GLU A 38 2.20 -124.92 -98.21
CA GLU A 38 1.46 -124.50 -97.01
C GLU A 38 2.39 -124.27 -95.81
N THR A 39 3.36 -125.16 -95.58
CA THR A 39 4.34 -125.00 -94.49
C THR A 39 5.21 -123.76 -94.67
N ILE A 40 5.66 -123.45 -95.89
CA ILE A 40 6.40 -122.20 -96.17
C ILE A 40 5.54 -120.95 -95.89
N LYS A 41 4.24 -120.98 -96.25
CA LYS A 41 3.33 -119.87 -95.94
C LYS A 41 3.16 -119.69 -94.43
N ALA A 42 3.02 -120.78 -93.67
CA ALA A 42 2.93 -120.76 -92.22
C ALA A 42 4.19 -120.14 -91.58
N LEU A 43 5.38 -120.59 -91.99
CA LEU A 43 6.66 -120.07 -91.47
C LEU A 43 6.90 -118.59 -91.81
N ARG A 44 6.41 -118.12 -92.96
CA ARG A 44 6.48 -116.68 -93.32
C ARG A 44 5.53 -115.83 -92.47
N ALA A 45 4.33 -116.33 -92.19
CA ALA A 45 3.39 -115.65 -91.30
C ALA A 45 3.93 -115.56 -89.86
N GLU A 46 4.59 -116.62 -89.39
CA GLU A 46 5.22 -116.65 -88.07
C GLU A 46 6.42 -115.69 -87.98
N ASN A 47 7.29 -115.65 -89.00
CA ASN A 47 8.37 -114.67 -89.06
C ASN A 47 7.89 -113.22 -89.10
N LYS A 48 6.75 -112.95 -89.75
CA LYS A 48 6.14 -111.61 -89.74
C LYS A 48 5.67 -111.24 -88.32
N LYS A 49 4.99 -112.15 -87.62
CA LYS A 49 4.57 -111.93 -86.23
C LYS A 49 5.75 -111.66 -85.30
N LEU A 50 6.81 -112.46 -85.40
CA LEU A 50 8.01 -112.28 -84.57
C LEU A 50 8.69 -110.92 -84.82
N ARG A 51 8.70 -110.41 -86.05
CA ARG A 51 9.22 -109.05 -86.34
C ARG A 51 8.34 -107.96 -85.76
N ASP A 52 7.02 -108.09 -85.86
CA ASP A 52 6.07 -107.13 -85.28
C ASP A 52 6.19 -107.11 -83.75
N ASP A 53 6.37 -108.27 -83.12
CA ASP A 53 6.56 -108.38 -81.66
C ASP A 53 7.91 -107.79 -81.20
N LEU A 54 9.00 -108.00 -81.96
CA LEU A 54 10.30 -107.35 -81.70
C LEU A 54 10.23 -105.83 -81.81
N GLY A 55 9.47 -105.30 -82.78
CA GLY A 55 9.21 -103.87 -82.90
C GLY A 55 8.48 -103.29 -81.68
N ARG A 56 7.52 -104.03 -81.12
CA ARG A 56 6.81 -103.61 -79.89
C ARG A 56 7.72 -103.61 -78.66
N VAL A 57 8.60 -104.60 -78.51
CA VAL A 57 9.52 -104.66 -77.37
C VAL A 57 10.52 -103.51 -77.40
N ARG A 58 11.04 -103.15 -78.58
CA ARG A 58 11.96 -102.01 -78.72
C ARG A 58 11.33 -100.67 -78.32
N ASN A 59 10.05 -100.47 -78.62
CA ASN A 59 9.32 -99.27 -78.19
C ASN A 59 9.04 -99.24 -76.67
N LEU A 60 9.12 -100.37 -75.96
CA LEU A 60 9.01 -100.41 -74.50
C LEU A 60 10.33 -100.01 -73.80
N GLU A 61 11.48 -100.16 -74.46
CA GLU A 61 12.76 -99.67 -73.93
C GLU A 61 12.82 -98.13 -73.93
N ASP A 62 12.21 -97.46 -74.91
CA ASP A 62 12.10 -96.00 -74.95
C ASP A 62 11.24 -95.44 -73.78
N ASN A 63 10.29 -96.23 -73.25
CA ASN A 63 9.51 -95.87 -72.04
C ASN A 63 10.35 -95.87 -70.74
N TYR A 64 11.50 -96.56 -70.72
CA TYR A 64 12.41 -96.54 -69.57
C TYR A 64 13.14 -95.20 -69.44
N SER A 65 13.40 -94.52 -70.57
CA SER A 65 13.98 -93.17 -70.62
C SER A 65 12.98 -92.10 -70.12
N MET A 66 11.72 -92.18 -70.56
CA MET A 66 10.65 -91.28 -70.12
C MET A 66 10.35 -91.39 -68.61
N THR A 67 10.40 -92.61 -68.05
CA THR A 67 10.21 -92.83 -66.61
C THR A 67 11.37 -92.31 -65.76
N GLN A 68 12.59 -92.20 -66.28
CA GLN A 68 13.67 -91.49 -65.59
C GLN A 68 13.44 -89.96 -65.59
N SER A 69 13.03 -89.37 -66.71
CA SER A 69 12.72 -87.94 -66.79
C SER A 69 11.60 -87.53 -65.82
N LEU A 70 10.51 -88.30 -65.78
CA LEU A 70 9.40 -88.06 -64.83
C LEU A 70 9.84 -88.20 -63.37
N LYS A 71 10.72 -89.15 -63.04
CA LYS A 71 11.28 -89.29 -61.68
C LYS A 71 12.13 -88.08 -61.29
N GLU A 72 12.86 -87.49 -62.22
CA GLU A 72 13.61 -86.25 -61.95
C GLU A 72 12.69 -85.05 -61.77
N GLU A 73 11.63 -84.92 -62.57
CA GLU A 73 10.63 -83.86 -62.42
C GLU A 73 9.86 -83.97 -61.10
N VAL A 74 9.45 -85.17 -60.69
CA VAL A 74 8.85 -85.41 -59.38
C VAL A 74 9.81 -85.02 -58.25
N LYS A 75 11.10 -85.39 -58.35
CA LYS A 75 12.11 -84.95 -57.37
C LYS A 75 12.29 -83.43 -57.33
N ARG A 76 12.19 -82.73 -58.48
CA ARG A 76 12.24 -81.26 -58.53
C ARG A 76 10.99 -80.64 -57.90
N ALA A 77 9.81 -81.21 -58.18
CA ALA A 77 8.54 -80.79 -57.58
C ALA A 77 8.52 -81.00 -56.06
N ASP A 78 9.00 -82.15 -55.57
CA ASP A 78 9.12 -82.45 -54.13
C ASP A 78 10.05 -81.46 -53.43
N LYS A 79 11.20 -81.13 -54.04
CA LYS A 79 12.12 -80.12 -53.52
C LYS A 79 11.48 -78.72 -53.49
N ALA A 80 10.75 -78.35 -54.54
CA ALA A 80 10.03 -77.07 -54.58
C ALA A 80 8.91 -77.02 -53.52
N GLN A 81 8.17 -78.11 -53.33
CA GLN A 81 7.14 -78.25 -52.31
C GLN A 81 7.73 -78.17 -50.89
N ALA A 82 8.87 -78.83 -50.64
CA ALA A 82 9.56 -78.74 -49.36
C ALA A 82 10.06 -77.31 -49.09
N ALA A 83 10.58 -76.62 -50.10
CA ALA A 83 11.01 -75.22 -49.99
C ALA A 83 9.82 -74.28 -49.72
N LEU A 84 8.67 -74.49 -50.39
CA LEU A 84 7.43 -73.74 -50.17
C LEU A 84 6.87 -73.95 -48.77
N ARG A 85 6.85 -75.20 -48.27
CA ARG A 85 6.46 -75.52 -46.89
C ARG A 85 7.36 -74.82 -45.89
N LYS A 86 8.68 -74.91 -46.06
CA LYS A 86 9.63 -74.21 -45.19
C LYS A 86 9.39 -72.69 -45.20
N ARG A 87 9.11 -72.08 -46.36
CA ARG A 87 8.81 -70.65 -46.46
C ARG A 87 7.48 -70.29 -45.79
N HIS A 88 6.48 -71.16 -45.91
CA HIS A 88 5.19 -71.02 -45.25
C HIS A 88 5.34 -71.09 -43.73
N ASP A 89 6.05 -72.09 -43.22
CA ASP A 89 6.30 -72.28 -41.78
C ASP A 89 7.07 -71.09 -41.20
N LEU A 90 8.06 -70.54 -41.94
CA LEU A 90 8.78 -69.33 -41.53
C LEU A 90 7.85 -68.11 -41.46
N LYS A 91 6.98 -67.92 -42.45
CA LYS A 91 6.01 -66.80 -42.44
C LYS A 91 4.96 -66.95 -41.35
N HIS A 92 4.52 -68.16 -41.06
CA HIS A 92 3.63 -68.43 -39.92
C HIS A 92 4.30 -68.12 -38.59
N ALA A 93 5.54 -68.59 -38.40
CA ALA A 93 6.31 -68.27 -37.19
C ALA A 93 6.56 -66.75 -37.04
N GLU A 94 6.72 -66.02 -38.14
CA GLU A 94 6.81 -64.56 -38.11
C GLU A 94 5.48 -63.89 -37.76
N ALA A 95 4.35 -64.36 -38.32
CA ALA A 95 3.02 -63.89 -37.97
C ALA A 95 2.70 -64.13 -36.49
N ASP A 96 2.96 -65.33 -35.96
CA ASP A 96 2.74 -65.68 -34.55
C ASP A 96 3.57 -64.79 -33.60
N ARG A 97 4.80 -64.44 -34.00
CA ARG A 97 5.65 -63.49 -33.25
C ARG A 97 5.06 -62.08 -33.26
N MET A 98 4.56 -61.63 -34.40
CA MET A 98 3.94 -60.31 -34.52
C MET A 98 2.62 -60.24 -33.75
N ASP A 99 1.81 -61.30 -33.77
CA ASP A 99 0.57 -61.40 -33.01
C ASP A 99 0.86 -61.40 -31.50
N SER A 100 1.84 -62.18 -31.04
CA SER A 100 2.30 -62.16 -29.64
C SER A 100 2.79 -60.76 -29.22
N ARG A 101 3.49 -60.06 -30.12
CA ARG A 101 3.93 -58.68 -29.88
C ARG A 101 2.75 -57.73 -29.82
N LEU A 102 1.75 -57.86 -30.70
CA LEU A 102 0.53 -57.05 -30.68
C LEU A 102 -0.27 -57.27 -29.40
N GLU A 103 -0.39 -58.51 -28.92
CA GLU A 103 -1.01 -58.84 -27.62
C GLU A 103 -0.29 -58.07 -26.50
N SER A 104 1.05 -58.16 -26.43
CA SER A 104 1.84 -57.47 -25.41
C SER A 104 1.75 -55.94 -25.47
N LEU A 105 1.52 -55.37 -26.67
CA LEU A 105 1.33 -53.92 -26.82
C LEU A 105 -0.09 -53.52 -26.40
N LYS A 106 -1.10 -54.33 -26.71
CA LYS A 106 -2.48 -54.11 -26.25
C LYS A 106 -2.58 -54.16 -24.73
N ASP A 107 -1.94 -55.15 -24.10
CA ASP A 107 -1.91 -55.28 -22.64
C ASP A 107 -1.25 -54.05 -22.00
N ARG A 108 -0.13 -53.58 -22.56
CA ARG A 108 0.53 -52.34 -22.10
C ARG A 108 -0.35 -51.11 -22.26
N LEU A 109 -1.03 -50.98 -23.40
CA LEU A 109 -1.95 -49.88 -23.64
C LEU A 109 -3.12 -49.93 -22.65
N GLU A 110 -3.65 -51.11 -22.34
CA GLU A 110 -4.71 -51.28 -21.36
C GLU A 110 -4.25 -50.88 -19.95
N VAL A 111 -3.05 -51.30 -19.53
CA VAL A 111 -2.45 -50.86 -18.26
C VAL A 111 -2.29 -49.34 -18.21
N MET A 112 -1.68 -48.73 -19.23
CA MET A 112 -1.50 -47.28 -19.29
C MET A 112 -2.83 -46.51 -19.30
N SER A 113 -3.86 -47.03 -19.98
CA SER A 113 -5.18 -46.41 -19.98
C SER A 113 -5.87 -46.48 -18.62
N ARG A 114 -5.70 -47.58 -17.87
CA ARG A 114 -6.19 -47.71 -16.49
C ARG A 114 -5.44 -46.79 -15.54
N GLU A 115 -4.13 -46.61 -15.73
CA GLU A 115 -3.32 -45.67 -14.96
C GLU A 115 -3.70 -44.22 -15.24
N ALA A 116 -3.89 -43.85 -16.51
CA ALA A 116 -4.38 -42.54 -16.91
C ALA A 116 -5.77 -42.25 -16.33
N ALA A 117 -6.68 -43.24 -16.33
CA ALA A 117 -8.00 -43.10 -15.72
C ALA A 117 -7.93 -42.93 -14.19
N ARG A 118 -6.94 -43.53 -13.51
CA ARG A 118 -6.71 -43.32 -12.08
C ARG A 118 -6.16 -41.92 -11.78
N ALA A 119 -5.24 -41.42 -12.59
CA ALA A 119 -4.68 -40.08 -12.46
C ALA A 119 -5.74 -38.97 -12.69
N LEU A 120 -6.73 -39.22 -13.55
CA LEU A 120 -7.84 -38.29 -13.80
C LEU A 120 -8.92 -38.27 -12.71
N ASN A 121 -8.86 -39.15 -11.70
CA ASN A 121 -9.82 -39.12 -10.60
C ASN A 121 -9.51 -37.94 -9.66
N HIS A 122 -9.98 -36.75 -10.04
CA HIS A 122 -9.97 -35.51 -9.25
C HIS A 122 -10.74 -35.58 -7.91
N ASP A 123 -11.37 -36.72 -7.62
CA ASP A 123 -12.06 -37.03 -6.35
C ASP A 123 -11.24 -37.94 -5.44
N SER A 124 -9.92 -38.02 -5.64
CA SER A 124 -9.05 -38.65 -4.66
C SER A 124 -9.21 -37.98 -3.29
N SER A 125 -9.07 -38.78 -2.23
CA SER A 125 -9.17 -38.32 -0.83
C SER A 125 -8.27 -37.11 -0.57
N GLU A 126 -7.11 -37.10 -1.21
CA GLU A 126 -6.09 -36.06 -1.18
C GLU A 126 -6.61 -34.77 -1.85
N SER A 127 -7.24 -34.84 -3.02
CA SER A 127 -7.87 -33.66 -3.66
C SER A 127 -8.97 -33.06 -2.79
N GLN A 128 -9.77 -33.88 -2.10
CA GLN A 128 -10.77 -33.40 -1.15
C GLN A 128 -10.15 -32.79 0.12
N ALA A 129 -9.00 -33.29 0.57
CA ALA A 129 -8.25 -32.73 1.69
C ALA A 129 -7.66 -31.37 1.31
N ILE A 130 -7.07 -31.25 0.11
CA ILE A 130 -6.55 -30.00 -0.44
C ILE A 130 -7.66 -28.94 -0.51
N ARG A 131 -8.80 -29.24 -1.13
CA ARG A 131 -9.94 -28.30 -1.19
C ARG A 131 -10.42 -27.87 0.20
N ARG A 132 -10.40 -28.76 1.20
CA ARG A 132 -10.78 -28.42 2.58
C ARG A 132 -9.77 -27.49 3.25
N LEU A 133 -8.48 -27.70 3.00
CA LEU A 133 -7.40 -26.86 3.51
C LEU A 133 -7.39 -25.48 2.85
N GLU A 134 -7.60 -25.42 1.54
CA GLU A 134 -7.76 -24.16 0.78
C GLU A 134 -8.94 -23.35 1.34
N ASN A 135 -10.12 -23.96 1.45
CA ASN A 135 -11.28 -23.27 2.04
C ASN A 135 -11.05 -22.82 3.50
N ARG A 136 -10.19 -23.52 4.26
CA ARG A 136 -9.83 -23.12 5.62
C ARG A 136 -8.84 -21.96 5.61
N LEU A 137 -7.90 -21.95 4.67
CA LEU A 137 -6.95 -20.86 4.44
C LEU A 137 -7.69 -19.59 4.01
N ASP A 138 -8.61 -19.68 3.04
CA ASP A 138 -9.43 -18.55 2.60
C ASP A 138 -10.23 -17.94 3.75
N LYS A 139 -10.84 -18.79 4.59
CA LYS A 139 -11.54 -18.32 5.79
C LYS A 139 -10.60 -17.66 6.80
N ALA A 140 -9.37 -18.14 6.93
CA ALA A 140 -8.37 -17.51 7.79
C ALA A 140 -7.91 -16.15 7.22
N MET A 141 -7.72 -16.06 5.90
CA MET A 141 -7.37 -14.81 5.22
C MET A 141 -8.47 -13.77 5.34
N ILE A 142 -9.74 -14.13 5.12
CA ILE A 142 -10.88 -13.23 5.30
C ILE A 142 -10.91 -12.69 6.73
N LYS A 143 -10.75 -13.56 7.74
CA LYS A 143 -10.71 -13.16 9.16
C LYS A 143 -9.51 -12.27 9.48
N TYR A 144 -8.34 -12.54 8.90
CA TYR A 144 -7.15 -11.70 9.07
C TYR A 144 -7.36 -10.31 8.49
N ASN A 145 -7.91 -10.22 7.27
CA ASN A 145 -8.19 -8.94 6.63
C ASN A 145 -9.25 -8.14 7.39
N GLU A 146 -10.30 -8.81 7.92
CA GLU A 146 -11.30 -8.18 8.77
C GLU A 146 -10.71 -7.70 10.11
N ALA A 147 -9.86 -8.51 10.76
CA ALA A 147 -9.16 -8.09 11.97
C ALA A 147 -8.21 -6.92 11.70
N MET A 148 -7.54 -6.90 10.56
CA MET A 148 -6.66 -5.81 10.14
C MET A 148 -7.43 -4.52 9.86
N SER A 149 -8.59 -4.59 9.21
CA SER A 149 -9.41 -3.40 8.98
C SER A 149 -9.97 -2.84 10.29
N ILE A 150 -10.42 -3.71 11.21
CA ILE A 150 -10.84 -3.33 12.56
C ILE A 150 -9.67 -2.72 13.35
N ARG A 151 -8.46 -3.28 13.25
CA ARG A 151 -7.27 -2.71 13.89
C ARG A 151 -6.98 -1.31 13.36
N LYS A 152 -7.02 -1.10 12.04
CA LYS A 152 -6.80 0.20 11.39
C LYS A 152 -7.82 1.23 11.89
N THR A 153 -9.09 0.87 12.04
CA THR A 153 -10.11 1.79 12.58
C THR A 153 -9.87 2.11 14.05
N TYR A 154 -9.47 1.15 14.88
CA TYR A 154 -9.10 1.42 16.27
C TYR A 154 -7.84 2.27 16.39
N GLU A 155 -6.85 2.09 15.52
CA GLU A 155 -5.65 2.94 15.46
C GLU A 155 -6.03 4.39 15.10
N GLN A 156 -6.94 4.58 14.14
CA GLN A 156 -7.47 5.91 13.81
C GLN A 156 -8.24 6.55 14.96
N ILE A 157 -9.09 5.77 15.64
CA ILE A 157 -9.83 6.24 16.82
C ILE A 157 -8.85 6.64 17.92
N LYS A 158 -7.83 5.82 18.17
CA LYS A 158 -6.78 6.13 19.15
C LYS A 158 -6.05 7.41 18.80
N GLN A 159 -5.65 7.59 17.55
CA GLN A 159 -4.97 8.81 17.09
C GLN A 159 -5.85 10.04 17.31
N ARG A 160 -7.13 9.99 16.91
CA ARG A 160 -8.07 11.10 17.17
C ARG A 160 -8.24 11.40 18.66
N LEU A 161 -8.33 10.38 19.51
CA LEU A 161 -8.42 10.57 20.96
C LEU A 161 -7.14 11.18 21.55
N GLU A 162 -5.97 10.85 21.01
CA GLU A 162 -4.69 11.46 21.39
C GLU A 162 -4.62 12.93 20.96
N GLU A 163 -5.07 13.25 19.75
CA GLU A 163 -5.20 14.62 19.23
C GLU A 163 -6.23 15.45 20.05
N GLU A 164 -7.40 14.87 20.36
CA GLU A 164 -8.42 15.50 21.21
C GLU A 164 -7.91 15.74 22.63
N ARG A 165 -7.14 14.79 23.20
CA ARG A 165 -6.51 14.95 24.50
C ARG A 165 -5.55 16.16 24.52
N LEU A 166 -4.71 16.29 23.51
CA LEU A 166 -3.84 17.45 23.34
C LEU A 166 -4.64 18.75 23.17
N GLY A 167 -5.79 18.67 22.48
CA GLY A 167 -6.74 19.78 22.36
C GLY A 167 -7.35 20.22 23.70
N PHE A 168 -7.70 19.27 24.57
CA PHE A 168 -8.24 19.56 25.90
C PHE A 168 -7.23 20.27 26.80
N ASP A 169 -5.95 19.90 26.75
CA ASP A 169 -4.91 20.58 27.52
C ASP A 169 -4.77 22.06 27.11
N ASN A 170 -4.88 22.35 25.81
CA ASN A 170 -4.88 23.74 25.32
C ASN A 170 -6.12 24.52 25.78
N GLN A 171 -7.30 23.89 25.78
CA GLN A 171 -8.54 24.50 26.28
C GLN A 171 -8.48 24.75 27.79
N LEU A 172 -7.95 23.79 28.56
CA LEU A 172 -7.72 23.94 30.00
C LEU A 172 -6.75 25.10 30.27
N ALA A 173 -5.61 25.15 29.60
CA ALA A 173 -4.66 26.24 29.75
C ALA A 173 -5.25 27.60 29.34
N ALA A 174 -6.15 27.64 28.36
CA ALA A 174 -6.87 28.87 28.01
C ALA A 174 -7.82 29.29 29.13
N ILE A 175 -8.60 28.35 29.68
CA ILE A 175 -9.52 28.61 30.79
C ILE A 175 -8.74 29.05 32.05
N GLU A 176 -7.64 28.38 32.39
CA GLU A 176 -6.77 28.74 33.51
C GLU A 176 -6.23 30.16 33.39
N ARG A 177 -5.73 30.56 32.21
CA ARG A 177 -5.30 31.96 31.98
C ARG A 177 -6.45 32.94 32.15
N THR A 178 -7.65 32.61 31.65
CA THR A 178 -8.80 33.50 31.84
C THR A 178 -9.22 33.60 33.31
N LEU A 179 -9.10 32.51 34.07
CA LEU A 179 -9.37 32.50 35.50
C LEU A 179 -8.36 33.37 36.25
N GLU A 180 -7.08 33.23 35.96
CA GLU A 180 -6.01 34.04 36.57
C GLU A 180 -6.22 35.54 36.31
N THR A 181 -6.54 35.94 35.07
CA THR A 181 -6.88 37.33 34.76
C THR A 181 -8.11 37.80 35.53
N LYS A 182 -9.14 36.95 35.68
CA LYS A 182 -10.35 37.30 36.44
C LYS A 182 -10.09 37.40 37.94
N GLU A 183 -9.18 36.60 38.49
CA GLU A 183 -8.73 36.70 39.88
C GLU A 183 -7.93 37.99 40.10
N GLN A 184 -7.08 38.38 39.14
CA GLN A 184 -6.39 39.67 39.16
C GLN A 184 -7.37 40.84 39.10
N ASP A 185 -8.32 40.82 38.15
CA ASP A 185 -9.40 41.82 38.03
C ASP A 185 -10.19 41.94 39.35
N LEU A 186 -10.51 40.81 39.99
CA LEU A 186 -11.20 40.78 41.29
C LEU A 186 -10.33 41.40 42.39
N GLY A 187 -9.04 41.10 42.41
CA GLY A 187 -8.08 41.70 43.34
C GLY A 187 -8.02 43.22 43.21
N GLU A 188 -7.95 43.73 41.98
CA GLU A 188 -8.00 45.16 41.69
C GLU A 188 -9.33 45.79 42.15
N LEU A 189 -10.46 45.12 41.88
CA LEU A 189 -11.77 45.61 42.29
C LEU A 189 -11.92 45.68 43.81
N ILE A 190 -11.34 44.73 44.56
CA ILE A 190 -11.29 44.75 46.02
C ILE A 190 -10.46 45.94 46.52
N MET A 191 -9.33 46.24 45.88
CA MET A 191 -8.53 47.41 46.23
C MET A 191 -9.29 48.71 45.96
N MET A 192 -9.94 48.84 44.80
CA MET A 192 -10.81 49.98 44.49
C MET A 192 -11.97 50.11 45.50
N GLN A 193 -12.56 48.99 45.93
CA GLN A 193 -13.60 48.98 46.95
C GLN A 193 -13.07 49.51 48.29
N ARG A 194 -11.87 49.10 48.71
CA ARG A 194 -11.24 49.59 49.94
C ARG A 194 -11.00 51.10 49.86
N ASP A 195 -10.50 51.59 48.73
CA ASP A 195 -10.28 53.02 48.52
C ASP A 195 -11.59 53.80 48.54
N ALA A 196 -12.65 53.28 47.91
CA ALA A 196 -13.97 53.88 47.92
C ALA A 196 -14.59 53.92 49.33
N VAL A 197 -14.43 52.85 50.11
CA VAL A 197 -14.87 52.80 51.51
C VAL A 197 -14.09 53.81 52.35
N HIS A 198 -12.78 53.90 52.17
CA HIS A 198 -11.94 54.86 52.87
C HIS A 198 -12.36 56.30 52.55
N ALA A 199 -12.54 56.63 51.26
CA ALA A 199 -12.99 57.95 50.83
C ALA A 199 -14.36 58.31 51.42
N ARG A 200 -15.29 57.35 51.46
CA ARG A 200 -16.61 57.54 52.11
C ARG A 200 -16.45 57.82 53.61
N ASP A 201 -15.61 57.06 54.31
CA ASP A 201 -15.42 57.20 55.75
C ASP A 201 -14.72 58.52 56.10
N VAL A 202 -13.76 58.97 55.26
CA VAL A 202 -13.17 60.30 55.36
C VAL A 202 -14.23 61.38 55.19
N ALA A 203 -15.03 61.32 54.12
CA ALA A 203 -16.10 62.30 53.86
C ALA A 203 -17.14 62.33 54.99
N LYS A 204 -17.51 61.17 55.55
CA LYS A 204 -18.38 61.10 56.74
C LYS A 204 -17.75 61.74 57.96
N SER A 205 -16.47 61.46 58.23
CA SER A 205 -15.75 62.06 59.36
C SER A 205 -15.61 63.58 59.22
N GLU A 206 -15.44 64.08 58.00
CA GLU A 206 -15.42 65.52 57.72
C GLU A 206 -16.79 66.14 57.91
N LEU A 207 -17.85 65.48 57.42
CA LEU A 207 -19.23 65.91 57.65
C LEU A 207 -19.55 66.00 59.14
N GLU A 208 -19.25 64.97 59.93
CA GLU A 208 -19.45 64.96 61.39
C GLU A 208 -18.66 66.09 62.08
N ARG A 209 -17.42 66.36 61.64
CA ARG A 209 -16.64 67.50 62.15
C ARG A 209 -17.32 68.82 61.82
N PHE A 210 -17.78 69.02 60.58
CA PHE A 210 -18.47 70.24 60.18
C PHE A 210 -19.81 70.42 60.92
N GLU A 211 -20.59 69.35 61.11
CA GLU A 211 -21.81 69.36 61.90
C GLU A 211 -21.51 69.77 63.36
N SER A 212 -20.51 69.16 64.00
CA SER A 212 -20.10 69.52 65.36
C SER A 212 -19.64 70.98 65.48
N MET A 213 -18.95 71.50 64.46
CA MET A 213 -18.50 72.90 64.41
C MET A 213 -19.68 73.86 64.29
N ILE A 214 -20.67 73.54 63.43
CA ILE A 214 -21.90 74.33 63.28
C ILE A 214 -22.73 74.29 64.57
N GLU A 215 -22.84 73.14 65.22
CA GLU A 215 -23.52 73.01 66.51
C GLU A 215 -22.82 73.84 67.60
N ALA A 216 -21.49 73.80 67.67
CA ALA A 216 -20.71 74.62 68.59
C ALA A 216 -20.87 76.12 68.31
N GLU A 217 -20.89 76.54 67.04
CA GLU A 217 -21.14 77.92 66.65
C GLU A 217 -22.57 78.37 67.02
N ARG A 218 -23.58 77.54 66.76
CA ARG A 218 -24.97 77.78 67.17
C ARG A 218 -25.08 77.90 68.69
N ALA A 219 -24.43 77.02 69.45
CA ALA A 219 -24.40 77.07 70.90
C ALA A 219 -23.69 78.33 71.42
N ALA A 220 -22.59 78.75 70.78
CA ALA A 220 -21.88 79.98 71.12
C ALA A 220 -22.74 81.22 70.83
N LYS A 221 -23.42 81.28 69.68
CA LYS A 221 -24.35 82.36 69.34
C LYS A 221 -25.55 82.41 70.27
N GLU A 222 -26.09 81.26 70.67
CA GLU A 222 -27.19 81.21 71.64
C GLU A 222 -26.74 81.68 73.02
N ARG A 223 -25.52 81.32 73.47
CA ARG A 223 -24.92 81.88 74.69
C ARG A 223 -24.74 83.39 74.58
N GLU A 224 -24.17 83.89 73.49
CA GLU A 224 -23.98 85.34 73.29
C GLU A 224 -25.33 86.09 73.27
N LYS A 225 -26.36 85.48 72.67
CA LYS A 225 -27.72 86.03 72.69
C LYS A 225 -28.30 86.02 74.11
N GLN A 226 -28.11 84.96 74.88
CA GLN A 226 -28.53 84.89 76.29
C GLN A 226 -27.81 85.97 77.12
N ASP A 227 -26.49 86.09 77.00
CA ASP A 227 -25.69 87.12 77.68
C ASP A 227 -26.17 88.54 77.32
N LYS A 228 -26.51 88.79 76.04
CA LYS A 228 -27.07 90.07 75.59
C LYS A 228 -28.45 90.33 76.18
N VAL A 229 -29.33 89.34 76.23
CA VAL A 229 -30.66 89.44 76.85
C VAL A 229 -30.52 89.74 78.34
N GLU A 230 -29.62 89.05 79.05
CA GLU A 230 -29.32 89.32 80.46
C GLU A 230 -28.77 90.73 80.66
N LEU A 231 -27.85 91.20 79.81
CA LEU A 231 -27.32 92.56 79.86
C LEU A 231 -28.40 93.61 79.61
N VAL A 232 -29.30 93.37 78.65
CA VAL A 232 -30.43 94.27 78.36
C VAL A 232 -31.37 94.32 79.56
N ASN A 233 -31.77 93.17 80.12
CA ASN A 233 -32.59 93.11 81.33
C ASN A 233 -31.92 93.85 82.49
N ALA A 234 -30.61 93.64 82.72
CA ALA A 234 -29.86 94.35 83.76
C ALA A 234 -29.76 95.87 83.51
N LYS A 235 -29.69 96.30 82.25
CA LYS A 235 -29.75 97.73 81.88
C LYS A 235 -31.15 98.30 82.08
N GLU A 236 -32.20 97.58 81.73
CA GLU A 236 -33.59 97.98 81.97
C GLU A 236 -33.86 98.11 83.48
N GLU A 237 -33.37 97.19 84.30
CA GLU A 237 -33.45 97.30 85.77
C GLU A 237 -32.71 98.54 86.30
N LYS A 238 -31.48 98.80 85.81
CA LYS A 238 -30.71 99.99 86.19
C LYS A 238 -31.32 101.29 85.67
N MET A 239 -31.88 101.29 84.45
CA MET A 239 -32.59 102.44 83.88
C MET A 239 -33.88 102.71 84.64
N ALA A 240 -34.65 101.69 85.02
CA ALA A 240 -35.80 101.86 85.89
C ALA A 240 -35.38 102.41 87.28
N ALA A 241 -34.23 102.01 87.82
CA ALA A 241 -33.68 102.56 89.04
C ALA A 241 -33.17 104.01 88.88
N LEU A 242 -32.56 104.34 87.73
CA LEU A 242 -32.11 105.67 87.40
C LEU A 242 -33.26 106.61 87.04
N GLU A 243 -34.33 106.16 86.39
CA GLU A 243 -35.54 106.94 86.13
C GLU A 243 -36.23 107.30 87.46
N ARG A 244 -36.26 106.35 88.41
CA ARG A 244 -36.67 106.65 89.81
C ARG A 244 -35.79 107.71 90.47
N ARG A 245 -34.50 107.78 90.12
CA ARG A 245 -33.52 108.76 90.62
C ARG A 245 -33.50 110.07 89.82
N GLN A 246 -33.80 110.06 88.53
CA GLN A 246 -33.89 111.23 87.66
C GLN A 246 -35.18 111.99 87.92
N ARG A 247 -36.29 111.31 88.22
CA ARG A 247 -37.47 111.97 88.82
C ARG A 247 -37.15 112.69 90.14
N GLN A 248 -36.02 112.38 90.81
CA GLN A 248 -35.50 113.13 91.95
C GLN A 248 -34.49 114.24 91.58
N ILE A 249 -33.76 114.13 90.46
CA ILE A 249 -32.69 115.08 90.04
C ILE A 249 -33.18 116.12 89.01
N GLU A 250 -34.28 115.85 88.29
CA GLU A 250 -34.95 116.81 87.39
C GLU A 250 -35.57 118.01 88.17
N LEU A 251 -35.59 117.94 89.50
CA LEU A 251 -35.89 119.06 90.39
C LEU A 251 -34.66 119.96 90.70
N GLU A 252 -33.43 119.54 90.35
CA GLU A 252 -32.18 120.16 90.84
C GLU A 252 -31.14 120.57 89.76
N ALA A 253 -31.42 120.39 88.46
CA ALA A 253 -30.42 120.65 87.41
C ALA A 253 -30.81 121.78 86.41
N ALA A 254 -31.50 122.82 86.89
CA ALA A 254 -31.62 124.09 86.18
C ALA A 254 -30.48 125.03 86.61
N SER A 255 -29.30 124.89 86.00
CA SER A 255 -28.36 126.00 85.72
C SER A 255 -26.94 125.49 85.46
N SER A 256 -26.40 125.87 84.30
CA SER A 256 -25.09 126.53 84.15
C SER A 256 -24.37 126.03 82.91
N ASP A 257 -24.51 126.85 81.89
CA ASP A 257 -23.77 126.91 80.64
C ASP A 257 -22.45 127.67 80.84
N SER A 258 -21.39 127.34 80.10
CA SER A 258 -20.41 128.30 79.55
C SER A 258 -19.24 127.63 78.80
N GLU A 259 -19.03 128.18 77.61
CA GLU A 259 -18.03 127.93 76.58
C GLU A 259 -16.61 128.42 76.96
N SER A 260 -15.57 128.00 76.22
CA SER A 260 -14.80 128.91 75.33
C SER A 260 -13.44 128.33 74.86
N GLU A 261 -13.26 128.39 73.53
CA GLU A 261 -12.08 128.77 72.73
C GLU A 261 -10.68 128.18 73.01
N ASN A 262 -10.13 127.52 71.97
CA ASN A 262 -8.72 127.64 71.56
C ASN A 262 -8.58 127.22 70.09
N ALA A 263 -8.97 128.12 69.18
CA ALA A 263 -8.69 128.03 67.75
C ALA A 263 -7.45 128.89 67.48
N ASP A 264 -6.31 128.26 67.15
CA ASP A 264 -5.27 128.81 66.25
C ASP A 264 -3.97 127.99 66.21
N GLN A 265 -3.83 126.91 67.00
CA GLN A 265 -2.74 125.93 66.85
C GLN A 265 -3.13 124.68 66.04
N ALA A 266 -4.43 124.48 65.76
CA ALA A 266 -4.93 123.33 65.00
C ALA A 266 -4.68 123.41 63.48
N ALA A 267 -4.43 124.59 62.90
CA ALA A 267 -4.43 124.77 61.44
C ALA A 267 -3.16 124.26 60.73
N ALA A 268 -2.03 124.16 61.44
CA ALA A 268 -0.77 123.64 60.87
C ALA A 268 -0.68 122.11 60.98
N ASP A 269 -1.09 121.56 62.13
CA ASP A 269 -1.22 120.11 62.32
C ASP A 269 -2.36 119.52 61.48
N ALA A 270 -3.46 120.26 61.29
CA ALA A 270 -4.55 119.84 60.40
C ALA A 270 -4.12 119.68 58.94
N ARG A 271 -3.17 120.48 58.42
CA ARG A 271 -2.72 120.33 57.02
C ARG A 271 -1.81 119.12 56.80
N LEU A 272 -1.01 118.78 57.81
CA LEU A 272 -0.15 117.59 57.78
C LEU A 272 -0.97 116.31 58.01
N LEU A 273 -1.98 116.37 58.89
CA LEU A 273 -3.01 115.34 59.01
C LEU A 273 -3.82 115.20 57.72
N GLU A 274 -4.26 116.28 57.09
CA GLU A 274 -5.07 116.22 55.87
C GLU A 274 -4.29 115.58 54.70
N GLU A 275 -2.98 115.79 54.60
CA GLU A 275 -2.15 115.11 53.60
C GLU A 275 -1.91 113.62 53.92
N GLN A 276 -1.80 113.26 55.21
CA GLN A 276 -1.75 111.86 55.65
C GLN A 276 -3.09 111.16 55.49
N GLU A 277 -4.20 111.83 55.78
CA GLU A 277 -5.58 111.36 55.60
C GLU A 277 -5.89 111.16 54.13
N ARG A 278 -5.42 112.03 53.23
CA ARG A 278 -5.55 111.80 51.78
C ARG A 278 -4.78 110.57 51.33
N LYS A 279 -3.56 110.34 51.84
CA LYS A 279 -2.79 109.13 51.54
C LYS A 279 -3.48 107.89 52.10
N ILE A 280 -3.98 107.95 53.33
CA ILE A 280 -4.75 106.88 53.97
C ILE A 280 -6.02 106.60 53.16
N ALA A 281 -6.77 107.62 52.74
CA ALA A 281 -7.95 107.47 51.89
C ALA A 281 -7.62 106.81 50.55
N THR A 282 -6.52 107.19 49.91
CA THR A 282 -6.10 106.51 48.66
C THR A 282 -5.71 105.04 48.87
N TYR A 283 -5.06 104.71 50.00
CA TYR A 283 -4.76 103.32 50.34
C TYR A 283 -6.04 102.56 50.72
N GLU A 284 -6.95 103.16 51.46
CA GLU A 284 -8.24 102.57 51.83
C GLU A 284 -9.10 102.30 50.60
N ASP A 285 -9.15 103.20 49.62
CA ASP A 285 -9.87 102.99 48.36
C ASP A 285 -9.22 101.87 47.53
N ALA A 286 -7.89 101.83 47.44
CA ALA A 286 -7.17 100.73 46.79
C ALA A 286 -7.42 99.39 47.51
N PHE A 287 -7.43 99.37 48.85
CA PHE A 287 -7.76 98.19 49.63
C PHE A 287 -9.23 97.79 49.49
N ARG A 288 -10.16 98.74 49.37
CA ARG A 288 -11.59 98.47 49.15
C ARG A 288 -11.79 97.82 47.78
N GLN A 289 -11.08 98.31 46.77
CA GLN A 289 -11.08 97.72 45.42
C GLN A 289 -10.49 96.30 45.42
N ILE A 290 -9.42 96.05 46.17
CA ILE A 290 -8.86 94.69 46.34
C ILE A 290 -9.82 93.78 47.12
N LYS A 291 -10.48 94.28 48.18
CA LYS A 291 -11.49 93.51 48.95
C LYS A 291 -12.71 93.15 48.10
N GLU A 292 -13.15 94.06 47.23
CA GLU A 292 -14.25 93.83 46.30
C GLU A 292 -13.86 92.82 45.22
N ALA A 293 -12.64 92.92 44.66
CA ALA A 293 -12.15 91.98 43.65
C ALA A 293 -11.84 90.58 44.21
N THR A 294 -11.40 90.49 45.47
CA THR A 294 -11.07 89.22 46.15
C THR A 294 -12.25 88.63 46.93
N GLY A 295 -13.31 89.41 47.19
CA GLY A 295 -14.52 89.01 47.92
C GLY A 295 -14.30 88.75 49.41
N VAL A 296 -13.31 89.41 50.03
CA VAL A 296 -12.85 89.11 51.41
C VAL A 296 -12.96 90.34 52.30
N ALA A 297 -13.48 90.18 53.53
CA ALA A 297 -13.78 91.30 54.43
C ALA A 297 -12.55 91.82 55.20
N ASP A 298 -11.59 90.96 55.55
CA ASP A 298 -10.40 91.28 56.34
C ASP A 298 -9.10 91.31 55.51
N VAL A 299 -8.26 92.31 55.77
CA VAL A 299 -6.97 92.52 55.08
C VAL A 299 -6.02 91.35 55.32
N ASN A 300 -6.03 90.77 56.52
CA ASN A 300 -5.19 89.62 56.83
C ASN A 300 -5.62 88.34 56.09
N GLU A 301 -6.91 88.21 55.78
CA GLU A 301 -7.44 87.08 55.01
C GLU A 301 -7.09 87.22 53.52
N VAL A 302 -7.07 88.45 52.99
CA VAL A 302 -6.55 88.75 51.65
C VAL A 302 -5.08 88.32 51.54
N ILE A 303 -4.22 88.70 52.50
CA ILE A 303 -2.80 88.31 52.51
C ILE A 303 -2.63 86.79 52.58
N LYS A 304 -3.40 86.11 53.44
CA LYS A 304 -3.37 84.64 53.53
C LYS A 304 -3.78 83.99 52.21
N LYS A 305 -4.84 84.46 51.56
CA LYS A 305 -5.29 83.93 50.25
C LYS A 305 -4.26 84.18 49.16
N PHE A 306 -3.60 85.34 49.12
CA PHE A 306 -2.51 85.59 48.18
C PHE A 306 -1.32 84.65 48.42
N LEU A 307 -0.90 84.45 49.67
CA LEU A 307 0.21 83.57 50.00
C LEU A 307 -0.12 82.09 49.71
N THR A 308 -1.34 81.63 50.02
CA THR A 308 -1.75 80.26 49.70
C THR A 308 -1.96 80.08 48.20
N GLN A 309 -2.47 81.08 47.48
CA GLN A 309 -2.61 81.04 46.02
C GLN A 309 -1.25 81.06 45.31
N GLU A 310 -0.27 81.80 45.82
CA GLU A 310 1.10 81.77 45.29
C GLU A 310 1.76 80.41 45.55
N ALA A 311 1.56 79.83 46.75
CA ALA A 311 2.06 78.50 47.08
C ALA A 311 1.40 77.40 46.23
N THR A 312 0.08 77.45 46.02
CA THR A 312 -0.63 76.51 45.15
C THR A 312 -0.23 76.71 43.69
N HIS A 313 -0.04 77.94 43.23
CA HIS A 313 0.47 78.22 41.88
C HIS A 313 1.86 77.62 41.67
N LYS A 314 2.80 77.84 42.61
CA LYS A 314 4.16 77.23 42.54
C LYS A 314 4.11 75.70 42.55
N SER A 315 3.23 75.12 43.38
CA SER A 315 3.03 73.66 43.41
C SER A 315 2.45 73.12 42.10
N LEU A 316 1.49 73.83 41.51
CA LEU A 316 0.84 73.45 40.26
C LEU A 316 1.78 73.62 39.06
N GLU A 317 2.62 74.65 39.08
CA GLU A 317 3.68 74.87 38.09
C GLU A 317 4.78 73.80 38.19
N ALA A 318 5.16 73.39 39.40
CA ALA A 318 6.06 72.25 39.61
C ALA A 318 5.46 70.93 39.11
N SER A 319 4.18 70.69 39.41
CA SER A 319 3.43 69.51 38.93
C SER A 319 3.31 69.51 37.41
N LYS A 320 3.01 70.67 36.80
CA LYS A 320 2.99 70.84 35.34
C LYS A 320 4.35 70.51 34.73
N LYS A 321 5.44 71.05 35.30
CA LYS A 321 6.80 70.78 34.83
C LYS A 321 7.18 69.30 34.96
N GLN A 322 6.76 68.64 36.04
CA GLN A 322 6.97 67.21 36.23
C GLN A 322 6.16 66.37 35.22
N ALA A 323 4.90 66.76 34.97
CA ALA A 323 4.05 66.10 33.98
C ALA A 323 4.60 66.27 32.55
N GLU A 324 5.08 67.46 32.20
CA GLU A 324 5.74 67.75 30.92
C GLU A 324 7.01 66.88 30.75
N ALA A 325 7.87 66.80 31.76
CA ALA A 325 9.05 65.93 31.74
C ALA A 325 8.69 64.45 31.53
N ARG A 326 7.66 63.96 32.23
CA ARG A 326 7.17 62.57 32.08
C ARG A 326 6.60 62.30 30.69
N LEU A 327 5.93 63.30 30.10
CA LEU A 327 5.35 63.20 28.77
C LEU A 327 6.45 63.14 27.70
N ASP A 328 7.54 63.90 27.88
CA ASP A 328 8.70 63.83 27.01
C ASP A 328 9.49 62.52 27.14
N GLU A 329 9.64 61.97 28.37
CA GLU A 329 10.18 60.63 28.58
C GLU A 329 9.36 59.56 27.86
N LEU A 330 8.03 59.56 28.03
CA LEU A 330 7.13 58.63 27.36
C LEU A 330 7.14 58.79 25.83
N ARG A 331 7.27 60.02 25.32
CA ARG A 331 7.46 60.27 23.88
C ARG A 331 8.76 59.65 23.38
N HIS A 332 9.84 59.78 24.14
CA HIS A 332 11.14 59.21 23.79
C HIS A 332 11.13 57.68 23.84
N GLU A 333 10.45 57.08 24.82
CA GLU A 333 10.24 55.62 24.86
C GLU A 333 9.38 55.15 23.69
N LYS A 334 8.31 55.89 23.35
CA LYS A 334 7.47 55.57 22.19
C LYS A 334 8.27 55.62 20.88
N THR A 335 9.14 56.62 20.69
CA THR A 335 9.97 56.68 19.48
C THR A 335 11.00 55.56 19.44
N LYS A 336 11.61 55.19 20.58
CA LYS A 336 12.50 54.02 20.68
C LYS A 336 11.77 52.71 20.39
N LEU A 337 10.59 52.50 20.96
CA LEU A 337 9.79 51.31 20.67
C LEU A 337 9.34 51.29 19.21
N ALA A 338 9.00 52.44 18.63
CA ALA A 338 8.64 52.55 17.22
C ALA A 338 9.83 52.23 16.32
N SER A 339 11.04 52.71 16.62
CA SER A 339 12.24 52.35 15.85
C SER A 339 12.60 50.88 16.02
N LEU A 340 12.53 50.34 17.23
CA LEU A 340 12.72 48.90 17.47
C LEU A 340 11.65 48.06 16.75
N TYR A 341 10.41 48.54 16.70
CA TYR A 341 9.34 47.89 15.95
C TYR A 341 9.57 48.00 14.44
N GLU A 342 10.07 49.12 13.92
CA GLU A 342 10.45 49.25 12.51
C GLU A 342 11.63 48.35 12.17
N GLU A 343 12.63 48.25 13.05
CA GLU A 343 13.75 47.32 12.93
C GLU A 343 13.27 45.86 12.98
N LEU A 344 12.39 45.50 13.93
CA LEU A 344 11.81 44.15 14.00
C LEU A 344 10.88 43.88 12.83
N ARG A 345 10.15 44.88 12.35
CA ARG A 345 9.29 44.78 11.18
C ARG A 345 10.16 44.56 9.95
N PHE A 346 11.25 45.30 9.75
CA PHE A 346 12.16 45.08 8.63
C PHE A 346 13.00 43.80 8.76
N ALA A 347 13.34 43.38 9.98
CA ALA A 347 14.00 42.10 10.25
C ALA A 347 13.04 40.90 10.13
N GLY A 348 11.76 41.10 10.43
CA GLY A 348 10.68 40.11 10.32
C GLY A 348 9.96 40.12 8.97
N THR A 349 10.05 41.20 8.20
CA THR A 349 9.62 41.29 6.79
C THR A 349 10.79 40.99 5.86
N GLY A 350 11.52 39.93 6.18
CA GLY A 350 12.11 39.09 5.14
C GLY A 350 11.03 38.25 4.46
N ASP A 351 9.84 38.76 4.16
CA ASP A 351 8.72 38.01 3.54
C ASP A 351 9.05 37.51 2.12
N ARG A 352 10.15 38.00 1.54
CA ARG A 352 10.76 37.47 0.30
C ARG A 352 11.83 36.41 0.58
N GLY A 353 12.49 36.50 1.74
CA GLY A 353 13.53 35.55 2.18
C GLY A 353 12.98 34.33 2.90
N THR A 354 11.88 34.42 3.65
CA THR A 354 11.22 33.25 4.26
C THR A 354 10.53 32.38 3.22
N ALA A 355 9.88 32.96 2.20
CA ALA A 355 9.29 32.17 1.13
C ALA A 355 10.36 31.50 0.25
N GLU A 356 11.41 32.22 -0.15
CA GLU A 356 12.53 31.64 -0.92
C GLU A 356 13.36 30.65 -0.10
N SER A 357 13.64 30.93 1.17
CA SER A 357 14.36 29.97 2.04
C SER A 357 13.52 28.76 2.40
N VAL A 358 12.21 28.91 2.63
CA VAL A 358 11.30 27.77 2.81
C VAL A 358 11.23 26.96 1.52
N ALA A 359 11.13 27.58 0.36
CA ALA A 359 11.18 26.89 -0.93
C ALA A 359 12.54 26.18 -1.17
N GLU A 360 13.65 26.78 -0.73
CA GLU A 360 14.99 26.17 -0.80
C GLU A 360 15.13 25.01 0.19
N PHE A 361 14.55 25.10 1.38
CA PHE A 361 14.49 24.00 2.34
C PHE A 361 13.57 22.88 1.87
N GLU A 362 12.43 23.19 1.26
CA GLU A 362 11.53 22.22 0.65
C GLU A 362 12.18 21.54 -0.56
N ALA A 363 12.89 22.29 -1.40
CA ALA A 363 13.66 21.74 -2.51
C ALA A 363 14.81 20.84 -2.02
N ASN A 364 15.54 21.26 -0.99
CA ASN A 364 16.60 20.44 -0.37
C ASN A 364 16.02 19.18 0.31
N LEU A 365 14.84 19.29 0.93
CA LEU A 365 14.14 18.15 1.52
C LEU A 365 13.72 17.17 0.42
N ALA A 366 13.13 17.66 -0.67
CA ALA A 366 12.73 16.86 -1.83
C ALA A 366 13.93 16.19 -2.51
N GLU A 367 15.06 16.89 -2.65
CA GLU A 367 16.28 16.31 -3.21
C GLU A 367 16.87 15.24 -2.28
N SER A 368 16.86 15.49 -0.97
CA SER A 368 17.34 14.52 0.03
C SER A 368 16.46 13.26 0.09
N THR A 369 15.14 13.41 0.03
CA THR A 369 14.21 12.26 -0.01
C THR A 369 14.33 11.50 -1.32
N ALA A 370 14.49 12.17 -2.46
CA ALA A 370 14.75 11.52 -3.74
C ALA A 370 16.09 10.75 -3.75
N LYS A 371 17.14 11.31 -3.14
CA LYS A 371 18.42 10.61 -2.93
C LYS A 371 18.25 9.40 -2.01
N MET A 372 17.48 9.53 -0.93
CA MET A 372 17.19 8.42 -0.01
C MET A 372 16.46 7.28 -0.74
N GLU A 373 15.40 7.57 -1.51
CA GLU A 373 14.67 6.55 -2.26
C GLU A 373 15.55 5.89 -3.33
N ARG A 374 16.36 6.65 -4.07
CA ARG A 374 17.34 6.07 -5.02
C ARG A 374 18.37 5.18 -4.35
N ASN A 375 18.83 5.54 -3.15
CA ASN A 375 19.76 4.69 -2.40
C ASN A 375 19.05 3.46 -1.82
N ARG A 376 17.78 3.58 -1.44
CA ARG A 376 16.95 2.48 -0.97
C ARG A 376 16.70 1.45 -2.06
N THR A 377 16.37 1.88 -3.28
CA THR A 377 16.19 0.96 -4.42
C THR A 377 17.49 0.25 -4.78
N LYS A 378 18.63 0.97 -4.79
CA LYS A 378 19.96 0.36 -4.99
C LYS A 378 20.30 -0.64 -3.88
N PHE A 379 20.02 -0.29 -2.63
CA PHE A 379 20.26 -1.19 -1.50
C PHE A 379 19.41 -2.45 -1.61
N ASN A 380 18.13 -2.33 -1.93
CA ASN A 380 17.24 -3.48 -2.12
C ASN A 380 17.73 -4.37 -3.27
N LEU A 381 18.13 -3.78 -4.40
CA LEU A 381 18.66 -4.54 -5.54
C LEU A 381 19.94 -5.31 -5.17
N ILE A 382 20.84 -4.69 -4.41
CA ILE A 382 22.05 -5.37 -3.91
C ILE A 382 21.69 -6.44 -2.88
N ALA A 383 20.72 -6.17 -1.99
CA ALA A 383 20.28 -7.14 -0.99
C ALA A 383 19.63 -8.37 -1.64
N ASP A 384 18.81 -8.18 -2.68
CA ASP A 384 18.20 -9.26 -3.46
C ASP A 384 19.29 -10.07 -4.18
N ALA A 385 20.24 -9.41 -4.84
CA ALA A 385 21.37 -10.08 -5.47
C ALA A 385 22.24 -10.88 -4.47
N LEU A 386 22.43 -10.36 -3.25
CA LEU A 386 23.15 -11.07 -2.18
C LEU A 386 22.34 -12.25 -1.64
N LEU A 387 21.01 -12.15 -1.57
CA LEU A 387 20.13 -13.25 -1.18
C LEU A 387 20.13 -14.37 -2.23
N GLU A 388 20.05 -14.01 -3.51
CA GLU A 388 20.21 -14.92 -4.64
C GLU A 388 21.59 -15.59 -4.61
N ALA A 389 22.67 -14.84 -4.39
CA ALA A 389 24.01 -15.42 -4.24
C ALA A 389 24.07 -16.38 -3.05
N LYS A 390 23.55 -16.02 -1.88
CA LYS A 390 23.52 -16.88 -0.69
C LYS A 390 22.74 -18.17 -0.94
N SER A 391 21.58 -18.08 -1.56
CA SER A 391 20.77 -19.25 -1.90
C SER A 391 21.45 -20.12 -2.96
N GLY A 392 22.12 -19.53 -3.96
CA GLY A 392 22.91 -20.23 -4.96
C GLY A 392 24.10 -20.98 -4.36
N VAL A 393 24.86 -20.34 -3.47
CA VAL A 393 25.95 -21.00 -2.73
C VAL A 393 25.40 -22.09 -1.81
N GLY A 394 24.24 -21.88 -1.18
CA GLY A 394 23.56 -22.91 -0.38
C GLY A 394 23.19 -24.13 -1.21
N HIS A 395 22.62 -23.92 -2.39
CA HIS A 395 22.30 -25.00 -3.32
C HIS A 395 23.55 -25.75 -3.81
N LEU A 396 24.63 -25.03 -4.14
CA LEU A 396 25.91 -25.65 -4.49
C LEU A 396 26.48 -26.48 -3.32
N ALA A 397 26.43 -25.96 -2.10
CA ALA A 397 26.86 -26.68 -0.90
C ALA A 397 26.04 -27.95 -0.66
N ASP A 398 24.72 -27.90 -0.89
CA ASP A 398 23.83 -29.06 -0.80
C ASP A 398 24.11 -30.11 -1.88
N MET A 399 24.36 -29.69 -3.14
CA MET A 399 24.75 -30.63 -4.20
C MET A 399 26.09 -31.31 -3.90
N LEU A 400 27.02 -30.57 -3.31
CA LEU A 400 28.35 -31.07 -2.93
C LEU A 400 28.36 -31.77 -1.56
N ALA A 401 27.22 -31.90 -0.88
CA ALA A 401 27.13 -32.54 0.43
C ALA A 401 27.30 -34.06 0.35
N GLU A 402 26.89 -34.67 -0.77
CA GLU A 402 27.02 -36.12 -1.00
C GLU A 402 28.48 -36.55 -1.22
N TYR A 403 29.32 -35.66 -1.76
CA TYR A 403 30.74 -35.92 -2.02
C TYR A 403 31.61 -35.60 -0.80
N LYS A 404 32.19 -36.64 -0.18
CA LYS A 404 33.02 -36.53 1.03
C LYS A 404 34.49 -36.74 0.68
N PHE A 405 35.28 -35.68 0.85
CA PHE A 405 36.74 -35.74 0.70
C PHE A 405 37.42 -35.75 2.08
N PRO A 406 38.31 -36.70 2.37
CA PRO A 406 38.97 -36.80 3.69
C PRO A 406 39.78 -35.57 4.09
N THR A 407 40.27 -34.81 3.11
CA THR A 407 41.14 -33.64 3.32
C THR A 407 40.36 -32.32 3.41
N ILE A 408 39.05 -32.29 3.13
CA ILE A 408 38.24 -31.06 3.14
C ILE A 408 37.29 -31.10 4.35
N ALA A 409 37.25 -30.01 5.11
CA ALA A 409 36.36 -29.87 6.27
C ALA A 409 34.87 -29.98 5.87
N LYS A 410 34.02 -30.35 6.83
CA LYS A 410 32.56 -30.38 6.62
C LYS A 410 32.05 -28.97 6.35
N THR A 411 31.15 -28.85 5.38
CA THR A 411 30.46 -27.59 5.08
C THR A 411 29.67 -27.12 6.30
N PRO A 412 29.94 -25.92 6.85
CA PRO A 412 29.15 -25.36 7.94
C PRO A 412 27.73 -24.99 7.50
N PRO A 413 26.76 -24.88 8.43
CA PRO A 413 25.40 -24.47 8.11
C PRO A 413 25.39 -23.04 7.54
N MET A 414 24.50 -22.82 6.57
CA MET A 414 24.50 -21.58 5.79
C MET A 414 23.89 -20.41 6.57
N ALA A 415 24.74 -19.47 6.98
CA ALA A 415 24.41 -18.24 7.70
C ALA A 415 25.08 -17.04 7.02
N ASP A 416 24.66 -15.82 7.34
CA ASP A 416 25.16 -14.60 6.66
C ASP A 416 26.68 -14.43 6.81
N ASP A 417 27.24 -14.82 7.97
CA ASP A 417 28.68 -14.73 8.23
C ASP A 417 29.48 -15.88 7.60
N THR A 418 28.83 -16.99 7.23
CA THR A 418 29.50 -18.23 6.76
C THR A 418 29.42 -18.44 5.25
N VAL A 419 28.76 -17.54 4.49
CA VAL A 419 28.59 -17.67 3.02
C VAL A 419 29.91 -17.76 2.27
N VAL A 420 30.92 -16.98 2.68
CA VAL A 420 32.24 -16.98 2.03
C VAL A 420 33.01 -18.25 2.34
N GLU A 421 32.91 -18.75 3.58
CA GLU A 421 33.55 -19.99 4.00
C GLU A 421 32.93 -21.22 3.31
N THR A 422 31.60 -21.25 3.18
CA THR A 422 30.91 -22.34 2.45
C THR A 422 31.23 -22.32 0.97
N LEU A 423 31.35 -21.14 0.35
CA LEU A 423 31.79 -21.00 -1.03
C LEU A 423 33.23 -21.50 -1.24
N ALA A 424 34.17 -21.13 -0.37
CA ALA A 424 35.55 -21.60 -0.45
C ALA A 424 35.66 -23.12 -0.29
N ILE A 425 34.84 -23.72 0.59
CA ILE A 425 34.77 -25.18 0.74
C ILE A 425 34.15 -25.82 -0.50
N ALA A 426 33.12 -25.20 -1.10
CA ALA A 426 32.51 -25.67 -2.34
C ALA A 426 33.52 -25.64 -3.51
N GLU A 427 34.27 -24.56 -3.65
CA GLU A 427 35.35 -24.41 -4.63
C GLU A 427 36.41 -25.52 -4.46
N ALA A 428 36.90 -25.73 -3.23
CA ALA A 428 37.88 -26.78 -2.96
C ALA A 428 37.36 -28.19 -3.29
N LYS A 429 36.06 -28.46 -3.07
CA LYS A 429 35.44 -29.74 -3.44
C LYS A 429 35.31 -29.91 -4.95
N VAL A 430 34.90 -28.86 -5.66
CA VAL A 430 34.77 -28.87 -7.12
C VAL A 430 36.13 -29.06 -7.79
N LEU A 431 37.17 -28.38 -7.32
CA LEU A 431 38.54 -28.56 -7.83
C LEU A 431 39.02 -30.01 -7.66
N LYS A 432 38.74 -30.65 -6.52
CA LYS A 432 39.10 -32.07 -6.34
C LYS A 432 38.27 -33.03 -7.18
N LEU A 433 37.00 -32.71 -7.42
CA LEU A 433 36.18 -33.47 -8.37
C LEU A 433 36.75 -33.32 -9.79
N LEU A 434 37.21 -32.13 -10.15
CA LEU A 434 37.84 -31.88 -11.45
C LEU A 434 39.15 -32.67 -11.59
N ASP A 435 40.03 -32.61 -10.59
CA ASP A 435 41.28 -33.40 -10.56
C ASP A 435 40.98 -34.91 -10.69
N ALA A 436 39.97 -35.42 -9.97
CA ALA A 436 39.58 -36.83 -10.05
C ALA A 436 39.01 -37.25 -11.41
N VAL A 437 38.41 -36.32 -12.15
CA VAL A 437 37.95 -36.54 -13.54
C VAL A 437 39.13 -36.50 -14.51
N GLU A 438 40.09 -35.60 -14.31
CA GLU A 438 41.31 -35.50 -15.13
C GLU A 438 42.24 -36.72 -14.95
N ASP A 439 42.37 -37.22 -13.72
CA ASP A 439 43.17 -38.41 -13.40
C ASP A 439 42.52 -39.74 -13.85
N GLY A 440 41.28 -39.69 -14.35
CA GLY A 440 40.56 -40.86 -14.87
C GLY A 440 40.15 -41.87 -13.79
N ASP A 441 40.19 -41.48 -12.51
CA ASP A 441 39.91 -42.36 -11.36
C ASP A 441 38.39 -42.54 -11.13
N MET A 442 37.55 -41.84 -11.89
CA MET A 442 36.12 -42.14 -12.02
C MET A 442 35.88 -43.15 -13.14
N VAL A 443 36.03 -44.44 -12.84
CA VAL A 443 35.44 -45.51 -13.67
C VAL A 443 33.93 -45.33 -13.63
N MET A 444 33.39 -44.69 -14.68
CA MET A 444 31.96 -44.50 -14.87
C MET A 444 31.28 -45.84 -15.13
N ASP A 445 30.57 -46.38 -14.13
CA ASP A 445 29.39 -47.20 -14.39
C ASP A 445 28.25 -46.25 -14.81
N ALA A 446 28.36 -45.77 -16.04
CA ALA A 446 27.59 -44.64 -16.58
C ALA A 446 26.06 -44.82 -16.56
N ASP A 447 25.55 -46.04 -16.37
CA ASP A 447 24.11 -46.31 -16.51
C ASP A 447 23.33 -46.25 -15.19
N ASP A 448 23.94 -46.57 -14.05
CA ASP A 448 23.23 -46.67 -12.76
C ASP A 448 23.25 -45.35 -11.99
N ASP A 449 24.37 -44.62 -12.00
CA ASP A 449 24.49 -43.33 -11.31
C ASP A 449 23.86 -42.17 -12.10
N ILE A 450 23.86 -42.22 -13.44
CA ILE A 450 23.13 -41.24 -14.27
C ILE A 450 21.62 -41.41 -14.08
N ARG A 451 21.10 -42.65 -13.98
CA ARG A 451 19.69 -42.90 -13.65
C ARG A 451 19.33 -42.47 -12.24
N ALA A 452 20.23 -42.65 -11.27
CA ALA A 452 20.04 -42.18 -9.90
C ALA A 452 20.03 -40.63 -9.83
N LEU A 453 20.86 -39.96 -10.62
CA LEU A 453 20.87 -38.50 -10.76
C LEU A 453 19.63 -37.99 -11.51
N GLU A 454 19.19 -38.64 -12.59
CA GLU A 454 17.97 -38.29 -13.33
C GLU A 454 16.71 -38.46 -12.46
N THR A 455 16.64 -39.53 -11.67
CA THR A 455 15.53 -39.76 -10.73
C THR A 455 15.55 -38.77 -9.56
N LYS A 456 16.74 -38.40 -9.05
CA LYS A 456 16.87 -37.35 -8.04
C LYS A 456 16.55 -35.96 -8.60
N LEU A 457 16.99 -35.63 -9.81
CA LEU A 457 16.70 -34.35 -10.48
C LEU A 457 15.21 -34.22 -10.80
N ALA A 458 14.57 -35.32 -11.25
CA ALA A 458 13.13 -35.40 -11.43
C ALA A 458 12.38 -35.20 -10.10
N SER A 459 12.83 -35.85 -9.02
CA SER A 459 12.20 -35.69 -7.69
C SER A 459 12.39 -34.28 -7.08
N ARG A 460 13.47 -33.57 -7.45
CA ARG A 460 13.73 -32.18 -7.00
C ARG A 460 13.02 -31.14 -7.86
N GLN A 461 12.87 -31.36 -9.17
CA GLN A 461 12.02 -30.54 -10.04
C GLN A 461 10.52 -30.77 -9.76
N GLU A 462 10.14 -31.93 -9.23
CA GLU A 462 8.80 -32.25 -8.74
C GLU A 462 8.55 -31.81 -7.28
N ALA A 463 9.43 -30.97 -6.71
CA ALA A 463 9.08 -30.17 -5.53
C ALA A 463 8.04 -29.11 -5.94
N GLN A 464 6.79 -29.57 -6.05
CA GLN A 464 5.52 -28.84 -6.15
C GLN A 464 5.65 -27.32 -6.35
N LEU A 465 5.71 -26.91 -7.61
CA LEU A 465 5.30 -25.57 -7.98
C LEU A 465 3.81 -25.42 -7.62
N PRO A 466 3.41 -24.38 -6.88
CA PRO A 466 2.00 -24.15 -6.55
C PRO A 466 1.12 -24.10 -7.80
N PRO A 467 -0.13 -24.63 -7.74
CA PRO A 467 -1.02 -24.71 -8.89
C PRO A 467 -1.45 -23.35 -9.49
N ASP A 468 -1.12 -22.23 -8.83
CA ASP A 468 -1.46 -20.87 -9.23
C ASP A 468 -0.34 -20.12 -9.97
N ASN A 469 0.59 -20.83 -10.60
CA ASN A 469 1.56 -20.20 -11.51
C ASN A 469 0.88 -19.74 -12.81
N LEU A 470 0.26 -18.56 -12.77
CA LEU A 470 0.05 -17.75 -13.96
C LEU A 470 1.43 -17.31 -14.45
N ARG A 471 1.87 -17.87 -15.59
CA ARG A 471 2.98 -17.28 -16.35
C ARG A 471 2.60 -15.84 -16.68
N VAL A 472 3.11 -14.89 -15.91
CA VAL A 472 3.14 -13.49 -16.32
C VAL A 472 4.04 -13.45 -17.55
N ALA A 473 3.47 -13.19 -18.71
CA ALA A 473 4.26 -12.78 -19.85
C ALA A 473 4.97 -11.50 -19.43
N ILE A 474 6.27 -11.60 -19.17
CA ILE A 474 7.14 -10.44 -19.08
C ILE A 474 7.05 -9.84 -20.49
N ALA A 475 6.26 -8.78 -20.64
CA ALA A 475 6.41 -7.89 -21.76
C ALA A 475 7.85 -7.41 -21.68
N LEU A 476 8.66 -7.85 -22.64
CA LEU A 476 9.90 -7.16 -22.95
C LEU A 476 9.43 -5.78 -23.39
N ASP A 477 9.50 -4.81 -22.48
CA ASP A 477 9.42 -3.41 -22.81
C ASP A 477 10.63 -3.15 -23.73
N ASP A 478 10.36 -3.20 -25.03
CA ASP A 478 11.24 -2.63 -26.04
C ASP A 478 11.41 -1.16 -25.68
N GLU A 479 12.63 -0.79 -25.32
CA GLU A 479 13.08 0.59 -25.35
C GLU A 479 12.93 1.14 -26.77
N SER A 480 11.84 1.84 -27.03
CA SER A 480 11.78 2.92 -28.02
C SER A 480 10.45 3.67 -27.91
N ASP A 481 10.42 4.77 -27.13
CA ASP A 481 10.01 6.07 -27.67
C ASP A 481 10.14 7.17 -26.60
N LEU A 482 11.34 7.77 -26.59
CA LEU A 482 11.54 9.14 -26.14
C LEU A 482 11.14 10.08 -27.28
N SER A 483 9.89 10.54 -27.32
CA SER A 483 9.52 11.91 -27.73
C SER A 483 8.00 12.06 -27.84
N GLU A 484 7.40 12.88 -26.99
CA GLU A 484 6.82 14.15 -27.44
C GLU A 484 6.34 14.93 -26.22
N ALA A 485 7.00 16.07 -26.01
CA ALA A 485 6.45 17.15 -25.22
C ALA A 485 5.26 17.74 -25.99
N SER A 486 4.10 17.79 -25.35
CA SER A 486 3.09 18.80 -25.63
C SER A 486 2.56 19.29 -24.30
N ASP A 487 2.93 20.53 -23.99
CA ASP A 487 2.15 21.39 -23.12
C ASP A 487 0.68 21.34 -23.57
N ASP A 488 -0.22 21.10 -22.62
CA ASP A 488 -1.46 21.87 -22.55
C ASP A 488 -1.94 21.90 -21.09
N ALA A 489 -2.06 23.12 -20.60
CA ALA A 489 -2.56 23.47 -19.28
C ALA A 489 -4.07 23.21 -19.15
N ASP A 490 -4.51 23.23 -17.88
CA ASP A 490 -5.89 23.22 -17.38
C ASP A 490 -6.54 21.85 -17.07
N ALA A 491 -6.19 21.29 -15.92
CA ALA A 491 -7.17 20.58 -15.09
C ALA A 491 -6.86 20.77 -13.61
N ARG A 492 -7.75 21.54 -12.99
CA ARG A 492 -7.89 21.86 -11.57
C ARG A 492 -7.62 20.67 -10.64
N ASP A 493 -6.94 21.02 -9.56
CA ASP A 493 -6.89 20.38 -8.25
C ASP A 493 -8.22 19.69 -7.87
N ASP A 494 -8.26 18.36 -7.97
CA ASP A 494 -9.22 17.50 -7.29
C ASP A 494 -8.42 16.43 -6.54
N VAL A 495 -8.14 16.74 -5.28
CA VAL A 495 -7.64 15.81 -4.26
C VAL A 495 -8.57 14.59 -4.23
N MET A 496 -8.06 13.45 -4.66
CA MET A 496 -8.77 12.16 -4.60
C MET A 496 -8.88 11.70 -3.14
N ASP A 497 -9.96 12.10 -2.47
CA ASP A 497 -10.46 11.50 -1.23
C ASP A 497 -11.05 10.11 -1.54
N ASP A 498 -10.23 9.06 -1.44
CA ASP A 498 -10.67 7.67 -1.54
C ASP A 498 -10.75 7.00 -0.15
N GLU A 499 -11.93 7.08 0.49
CA GLU A 499 -12.65 5.92 1.08
C GLU A 499 -14.00 6.34 1.71
N PHE A 500 -14.91 6.92 0.93
CA PHE A 500 -16.33 7.01 1.33
C PHE A 500 -17.02 5.68 1.03
N VAL A 501 -17.12 4.80 2.03
CA VAL A 501 -17.95 3.59 1.94
C VAL A 501 -19.43 4.00 1.92
N PRO A 502 -20.17 3.78 0.82
CA PRO A 502 -21.54 4.25 0.73
C PRO A 502 -22.44 3.51 1.73
N THR A 503 -22.99 4.24 2.70
CA THR A 503 -24.01 3.70 3.61
C THR A 503 -25.20 3.13 2.84
N ARG A 504 -25.85 2.11 3.39
CA ARG A 504 -27.01 1.43 2.77
C ARG A 504 -28.10 2.40 2.28
N GLU A 505 -28.25 3.54 2.96
CA GLU A 505 -29.18 4.59 2.58
C GLU A 505 -28.72 5.42 1.37
N SER A 506 -27.42 5.67 1.23
CA SER A 506 -26.85 6.38 0.07
C SER A 506 -26.88 5.52 -1.20
N MET A 507 -26.62 4.21 -1.08
CA MET A 507 -26.82 3.27 -2.19
C MET A 507 -28.29 3.18 -2.61
N ARG A 508 -29.22 3.21 -1.64
CA ARG A 508 -30.66 3.21 -1.95
C ARG A 508 -31.07 4.49 -2.69
N ARG A 509 -30.59 5.66 -2.26
CA ARG A 509 -30.85 6.94 -2.96
C ARG A 509 -30.19 7.02 -4.34
N MET A 510 -29.05 6.36 -4.54
CA MET A 510 -28.38 6.30 -5.84
C MET A 510 -29.14 5.36 -6.79
N ALA A 511 -29.58 4.19 -6.30
CA ALA A 511 -30.43 3.27 -7.05
C ALA A 511 -31.78 3.91 -7.45
N ASP A 512 -32.43 4.64 -6.53
CA ASP A 512 -33.68 5.35 -6.82
C ASP A 512 -33.47 6.46 -7.88
N ARG A 513 -32.32 7.16 -7.86
CA ARG A 513 -31.97 8.15 -8.89
C ARG A 513 -31.76 7.50 -10.26
N HIS A 514 -31.02 6.39 -10.33
CA HIS A 514 -30.83 5.67 -11.58
C HIS A 514 -32.13 5.09 -12.14
N PHE A 515 -33.02 4.60 -11.27
CA PHE A 515 -34.34 4.12 -11.67
C PHE A 515 -35.21 5.24 -12.26
N MET A 516 -35.19 6.43 -11.64
CA MET A 516 -35.91 7.61 -12.13
C MET A 516 -35.35 8.13 -13.45
N GLU A 517 -34.02 8.08 -13.64
CA GLU A 517 -33.39 8.42 -14.91
C GLU A 517 -33.69 7.41 -16.03
N ALA A 518 -33.73 6.12 -15.71
CA ALA A 518 -34.11 5.07 -16.65
C ALA A 518 -35.58 5.24 -17.08
N GLN A 519 -36.50 5.56 -16.15
CA GLN A 519 -37.89 5.90 -16.49
C GLN A 519 -37.98 7.17 -17.34
N ARG A 520 -37.17 8.20 -17.06
CA ARG A 520 -37.11 9.43 -17.88
C ARG A 520 -36.61 9.13 -19.29
N ARG A 521 -35.61 8.26 -19.45
CA ARG A 521 -35.10 7.80 -20.76
C ARG A 521 -36.14 7.00 -21.53
N GLN A 522 -36.85 6.06 -20.90
CA GLN A 522 -37.96 5.34 -21.53
C GLN A 522 -39.12 6.27 -21.95
N ARG A 523 -39.46 7.25 -21.12
CA ARG A 523 -40.49 8.25 -21.46
C ARG A 523 -40.08 9.16 -22.63
N ARG A 524 -38.78 9.46 -22.76
CA ARG A 524 -38.23 10.20 -23.91
C ARG A 524 -38.22 9.37 -25.19
N GLN A 525 -37.94 8.07 -25.09
CA GLN A 525 -38.01 7.14 -26.23
C GLN A 525 -39.44 6.88 -26.70
N ARG A 526 -40.44 6.92 -25.81
CA ARG A 526 -41.86 6.80 -26.17
C ARG A 526 -42.49 8.09 -26.75
N ARG A 527 -41.75 9.20 -26.74
CA ARG A 527 -42.19 10.51 -27.28
C ARG A 527 -41.51 10.90 -28.58
N ARG A 528 -40.57 10.08 -29.06
CA ARG A 528 -40.10 10.07 -30.44
C ARG A 528 -40.84 8.96 -31.17
#